data_AF-A0A5K7YTI4-F1
#
_entry.id   AF-A0A5K7YTI4-F1
#
_cell.length_a   1.000
_cell.length_b   1.000
_cell.length_c   1.000
_cell.angle_alpha   90.00
_cell.angle_beta   90.00
_cell.angle_gamma   90.00
#
_symmetry.space_group_name_H-M   'P 1'
#
loop_
_entity.id
_entity.type
_entity.pdbx_description
1 polymer ?
#
loop_
_entity_poly.entity_id
_entity_poly.type
_entity_poly.pdbx_seq_one_letter_code
_entity_poly.pdbx_strand_id
1 'polypeptide(L)'
;MSPPRGFSKRLDAAGGHVWRLITDTRSWPHWGPSVRAVDCGDRFIHAGSSGRILTPIGIWVPFSAETFDPGRYWDWRVGGLAATGHRVAPIGPNRCRLTFTVPAWAFGYGLVCRLALNRIDRWLAQAGNRYGG
;
A
#
# COMPACT_ATOMS: atom_id res chain seq x y z
N MET A 1 -23.90 -3.45 -6.67
CA MET A 1 -22.45 -3.66 -6.89
C MET A 1 -21.87 -4.35 -5.67
N SER A 2 -21.32 -5.56 -5.81
CA SER A 2 -20.55 -6.16 -4.70
C SER A 2 -19.33 -5.30 -4.40
N PRO A 3 -18.98 -5.07 -3.11
CA PRO A 3 -17.76 -4.34 -2.79
C PRO A 3 -16.56 -5.05 -3.43
N PRO A 4 -15.56 -4.31 -3.93
CA PRO A 4 -14.37 -4.93 -4.51
C PRO A 4 -13.77 -5.91 -3.51
N ARG A 5 -13.51 -7.14 -3.97
CA ARG A 5 -12.85 -8.17 -3.16
C ARG A 5 -11.50 -7.61 -2.69
N GLY A 6 -11.17 -7.83 -1.43
CA GLY A 6 -9.94 -7.32 -0.85
C GLY A 6 -9.30 -8.31 0.11
N PHE A 7 -7.99 -8.18 0.26
CA PHE A 7 -7.19 -8.95 1.21
C PHE A 7 -6.91 -8.06 2.40
N SER A 8 -7.15 -8.55 3.61
CA SER A 8 -6.96 -7.74 4.81
C SER A 8 -6.11 -8.45 5.85
N LYS A 9 -5.40 -7.65 6.64
CA LYS A 9 -4.64 -8.11 7.79
C LYS A 9 -4.86 -7.15 8.96
N ARG A 10 -4.99 -7.69 10.18
CA ARG A 10 -4.93 -6.91 11.42
C ARG A 10 -3.46 -6.73 11.78
N LEU A 11 -3.09 -5.51 12.16
CA LEU A 11 -1.72 -5.12 12.47
C LEU A 11 -1.69 -4.54 13.88
N ASP A 12 -0.67 -4.92 14.64
CA ASP A 12 -0.39 -4.35 15.97
C ASP A 12 0.41 -3.05 15.84
N ALA A 13 -0.16 -2.09 15.13
CA ALA A 13 0.35 -0.73 14.98
C ALA A 13 -0.79 0.29 14.93
N ALA A 14 -0.51 1.52 15.37
CA ALA A 14 -1.43 2.65 15.21
C ALA A 14 -1.67 2.93 13.72
N GLY A 15 -2.93 3.26 13.36
CA GLY A 15 -3.32 3.50 11.97
C GLY A 15 -2.47 4.56 11.27
N GLY A 16 -2.05 5.61 11.99
CA GLY A 16 -1.18 6.66 11.46
C GLY A 16 0.21 6.16 11.03
N HIS A 17 0.78 5.18 11.75
CA HIS A 17 2.07 4.58 11.36
C HIS A 17 1.93 3.75 10.09
N VAL A 18 0.86 2.95 10.00
CA VAL A 18 0.57 2.15 8.81
C VAL A 18 0.27 3.04 7.61
N TRP A 19 -0.50 4.12 7.81
CA TRP A 19 -0.78 5.11 6.77
C TRP A 19 0.49 5.74 6.23
N ARG A 20 1.36 6.26 7.13
CA ARG A 20 2.65 6.85 6.75
C ARG A 20 3.50 5.85 5.96
N LEU A 21 3.52 4.58 6.35
CA LEU A 21 4.25 3.55 5.61
C LEU A 21 3.68 3.35 4.21
N ILE A 22 2.38 3.11 4.07
CA ILE A 22 1.80 2.80 2.76
C ILE A 22 1.81 4.00 1.80
N THR A 23 1.89 5.24 2.30
CA THR A 23 2.02 6.44 1.46
C THR A 23 3.46 6.85 1.18
N ASP A 24 4.46 6.34 1.92
CA ASP A 24 5.89 6.62 1.67
C ASP A 24 6.37 5.87 0.43
N THR A 25 6.56 6.57 -0.69
CA THR A 25 7.03 6.02 -1.98
C THR A 25 8.36 5.29 -1.85
N ARG A 26 9.22 5.69 -0.90
CA ARG A 26 10.52 5.03 -0.66
C ARG A 26 10.36 3.66 0.02
N SER A 27 9.23 3.43 0.68
CA SER A 27 8.95 2.15 1.33
C SER A 27 8.36 1.12 0.36
N TRP A 28 7.74 1.55 -0.74
CA TRP A 28 7.02 0.67 -1.66
C TRP A 28 7.88 -0.49 -2.20
N PRO A 29 9.15 -0.31 -2.57
CA PRO A 29 10.00 -1.41 -3.02
C PRO A 29 10.21 -2.54 -2.00
N HIS A 30 10.11 -2.20 -0.72
CA HIS A 30 10.41 -3.13 0.36
C HIS A 30 9.18 -3.97 0.73
N TRP A 31 7.98 -3.38 0.69
CA TRP A 31 6.75 -4.12 0.99
C TRP A 31 5.99 -4.61 -0.25
N GLY A 32 5.98 -3.86 -1.34
CA GLY A 32 5.23 -4.16 -2.56
C GLY A 32 5.98 -5.09 -3.50
N PRO A 33 5.57 -6.37 -3.68
CA PRO A 33 6.33 -7.31 -4.52
C PRO A 33 6.43 -6.91 -6.00
N SER A 34 5.50 -6.07 -6.47
CA SER A 34 5.43 -5.61 -7.86
C SER A 34 6.10 -4.25 -8.09
N VAL A 35 6.76 -3.68 -7.08
CA VAL A 35 7.47 -2.41 -7.16
C VAL A 35 8.92 -2.69 -6.80
N ARG A 36 9.86 -2.42 -7.71
CA ARG A 36 11.31 -2.50 -7.44
C ARG A 36 11.92 -1.14 -7.10
N ALA A 37 11.38 -0.08 -7.69
CA ALA A 37 11.81 1.29 -7.47
C ALA A 37 10.63 2.23 -7.77
N VAL A 38 10.71 3.44 -7.23
CA VAL A 38 9.75 4.51 -7.47
C VAL A 38 10.52 5.76 -7.83
N ASP A 39 10.08 6.43 -8.88
CA ASP A 39 10.53 7.76 -9.27
C ASP A 39 9.30 8.68 -9.22
N CYS A 40 9.26 9.51 -8.18
CA CYS A 40 8.18 10.41 -7.84
C CYS A 40 8.76 11.60 -7.07
N GLY A 41 8.31 12.82 -7.38
CA GLY A 41 8.71 14.02 -6.65
C GLY A 41 8.26 14.01 -5.19
N ASP A 42 7.17 13.29 -4.90
CA ASP A 42 6.58 13.20 -3.58
C ASP A 42 7.13 11.99 -2.83
N ARG A 43 7.66 12.23 -1.63
CA ARG A 43 7.97 11.14 -0.71
C ARG A 43 6.69 10.50 -0.18
N PHE A 44 5.74 11.30 0.26
CA PHE A 44 4.44 10.81 0.72
C PHE A 44 3.39 11.23 -0.29
N ILE A 45 2.71 10.26 -0.90
CA ILE A 45 1.66 10.57 -1.87
C ILE A 45 0.51 11.36 -1.22
N HIS A 46 -0.10 12.22 -2.04
CA HIS A 46 -1.34 12.93 -1.77
C HIS A 46 -2.26 12.87 -3.00
N ALA A 47 -3.40 13.55 -2.93
CA ALA A 47 -4.29 13.69 -4.08
C ALA A 47 -3.53 14.33 -5.27
N GLY A 48 -3.54 13.67 -6.42
CA GLY A 48 -2.86 14.13 -7.63
C GLY A 48 -1.37 13.76 -7.73
N SER A 49 -0.77 13.12 -6.71
CA SER A 49 0.60 12.62 -6.83
C SER A 49 0.73 11.64 -7.99
N SER A 50 1.80 11.76 -8.76
CA SER A 50 2.09 10.91 -9.91
C SER A 50 3.58 10.69 -10.08
N GLY A 51 3.94 9.68 -10.85
CA GLY A 51 5.32 9.31 -11.09
C GLY A 51 5.40 8.03 -11.90
N ARG A 52 6.44 7.24 -11.69
CA ARG A 52 6.60 5.92 -12.31
C ARG A 52 7.17 4.91 -11.33
N ILE A 53 6.77 3.65 -11.50
CA ILE A 53 7.31 2.51 -10.77
C ILE A 53 8.13 1.63 -11.69
N LEU A 54 9.21 1.06 -11.18
CA LEU A 54 9.96 0.02 -11.87
C LEU A 54 9.37 -1.34 -11.50
N THR A 55 8.93 -2.09 -12.49
CA THR A 55 8.36 -3.43 -12.29
C THR A 55 9.45 -4.50 -12.08
N PRO A 56 9.12 -5.70 -11.58
CA PRO A 56 10.06 -6.81 -11.42
C PRO A 56 10.85 -7.15 -12.69
N ILE A 57 10.23 -6.98 -13.86
CA ILE A 57 10.81 -7.28 -15.18
C ILE A 57 11.63 -6.11 -15.78
N GLY A 58 11.84 -5.02 -15.04
CA GLY A 58 12.72 -3.92 -15.46
C GLY A 58 12.05 -2.83 -16.30
N ILE A 59 10.72 -2.82 -16.40
CA ILE A 59 9.96 -1.82 -17.15
C ILE A 59 9.49 -0.72 -16.21
N TRP A 60 9.72 0.54 -16.57
CA TRP A 60 9.13 1.71 -15.93
C TRP A 60 7.70 1.95 -16.42
N VAL A 61 6.76 2.03 -15.48
CA VAL A 61 5.34 2.20 -15.79
C VAL A 61 4.81 3.42 -15.00
N PRO A 62 4.09 4.36 -15.65
CA PRO A 62 3.57 5.52 -14.96
C PRO A 62 2.50 5.11 -13.94
N PHE A 63 2.40 5.86 -12.84
CA PHE A 63 1.30 5.75 -11.89
C PHE A 63 0.73 7.12 -11.55
N SER A 64 -0.53 7.13 -11.13
CA SER A 64 -1.19 8.31 -10.55
C SER A 64 -2.08 7.89 -9.39
N ALA A 65 -2.00 8.62 -8.27
CA ALA A 65 -2.96 8.49 -7.18
C ALA A 65 -4.31 9.05 -7.65
N GLU A 66 -5.35 8.22 -7.63
CA GLU A 66 -6.66 8.55 -8.22
C GLU A 66 -7.62 9.02 -7.12
N THR A 67 -7.97 8.14 -6.19
CA THR A 67 -8.69 8.49 -4.97
C THR A 67 -7.71 8.65 -3.81
N PHE A 68 -7.87 9.71 -3.00
CA PHE A 68 -7.07 9.92 -1.81
C PHE A 68 -7.91 10.54 -0.68
N ASP A 69 -8.20 9.73 0.33
CA ASP A 69 -8.83 10.10 1.61
C ASP A 69 -7.77 10.00 2.73
N PRO A 70 -7.24 11.15 3.20
CA PRO A 70 -6.14 11.18 4.16
C PRO A 70 -6.36 10.31 5.40
N GLY A 71 -5.41 9.42 5.67
CA GLY A 71 -5.43 8.53 6.83
C GLY A 71 -6.34 7.30 6.69
N ARG A 72 -7.11 7.20 5.60
CA ARG A 72 -8.19 6.21 5.46
C ARG A 72 -8.07 5.37 4.21
N TYR A 73 -7.96 5.98 3.04
CA TYR A 73 -7.98 5.25 1.78
C TYR A 73 -7.19 5.94 0.68
N TRP A 74 -6.47 5.17 -0.13
CA TRP A 74 -6.01 5.65 -1.42
C TRP A 74 -6.00 4.53 -2.45
N ASP A 75 -6.19 4.88 -3.71
CA ASP A 75 -5.96 4.00 -4.85
C ASP A 75 -5.23 4.76 -5.95
N TRP A 76 -4.93 4.02 -7.01
CA TRP A 76 -4.04 4.47 -8.05
C TRP A 76 -4.31 3.75 -9.35
N ARG A 77 -3.87 4.38 -10.43
CA ARG A 77 -3.70 3.75 -11.73
C ARG A 77 -2.24 3.45 -11.96
N VAL A 78 -1.98 2.33 -12.64
CA VAL A 78 -0.64 1.95 -13.10
C VAL A 78 -0.75 1.63 -14.59
N GLY A 79 0.01 2.32 -15.42
CA GLY A 79 -0.07 2.18 -16.89
C GLY A 79 -1.45 2.55 -17.44
N GLY A 80 -2.16 3.45 -16.75
CA GLY A 80 -3.52 3.84 -17.12
C GLY A 80 -4.59 2.82 -16.76
N LEU A 81 -4.28 1.73 -16.05
CA LEU A 81 -5.26 0.75 -15.54
C LEU A 81 -5.48 0.93 -14.05
N ALA A 82 -6.72 0.83 -13.60
CA ALA A 82 -7.05 0.82 -12.16
C ALA A 82 -6.30 -0.33 -11.48
N ALA A 83 -5.56 -0.01 -10.42
CA ALA A 83 -4.75 -0.97 -9.67
C ALA A 83 -5.34 -1.19 -8.26
N THR A 84 -4.51 -1.56 -7.29
CA THR A 84 -4.96 -1.86 -5.93
C THR A 84 -5.34 -0.61 -5.14
N GLY A 85 -6.43 -0.66 -4.39
CA GLY A 85 -6.69 0.34 -3.34
C GLY A 85 -6.15 -0.12 -1.99
N HIS A 86 -5.89 0.83 -1.11
CA HIS A 86 -5.27 0.62 0.20
C HIS A 86 -6.12 1.33 1.25
N ARG A 87 -6.69 0.57 2.18
CA ARG A 87 -7.54 1.10 3.26
C ARG A 87 -6.92 0.83 4.62
N VAL A 88 -6.83 1.85 5.45
CA VAL A 88 -6.49 1.74 6.86
C VAL A 88 -7.75 2.02 7.69
N ALA A 89 -8.11 1.09 8.56
CA ALA A 89 -9.20 1.24 9.50
C ALA A 89 -8.68 1.02 10.93
N PRO A 90 -8.60 2.06 11.78
CA PRO A 90 -8.27 1.91 13.19
C PRO A 90 -9.27 0.97 13.88
N ILE A 91 -8.77 0.06 14.72
CA ILE A 91 -9.58 -0.84 15.56
C ILE A 91 -9.14 -0.79 17.04
N GLY A 92 -8.33 0.22 17.38
CA GLY A 92 -7.81 0.50 18.71
C GLY A 92 -6.63 1.49 18.63
N PRO A 93 -6.08 1.95 19.77
CA PRO A 93 -4.99 2.95 19.78
C PRO A 93 -3.74 2.49 19.03
N ASN A 94 -3.33 1.23 19.25
CA ASN A 94 -2.14 0.62 18.63
C ASN A 94 -2.51 -0.55 17.73
N ARG A 95 -3.73 -0.57 17.18
CA ARG A 95 -4.21 -1.65 16.31
C ARG A 95 -5.01 -1.10 15.15
N CYS A 96 -4.74 -1.59 13.94
CA CYS A 96 -5.53 -1.25 12.77
C CYS A 96 -5.74 -2.45 11.86
N ARG A 97 -6.68 -2.34 10.92
CA ARG A 97 -6.83 -3.24 9.79
C ARG A 97 -6.33 -2.54 8.54
N LEU A 98 -5.40 -3.19 7.84
CA LEU A 98 -4.98 -2.79 6.50
C LEU A 98 -5.67 -3.71 5.49
N THR A 99 -6.33 -3.13 4.49
CA THR A 99 -7.01 -3.87 3.42
C THR A 99 -6.52 -3.41 2.07
N PHE A 100 -6.11 -4.34 1.21
CA PHE A 100 -5.82 -4.11 -0.20
C PHE A 100 -7.01 -4.55 -1.02
N THR A 101 -7.65 -3.63 -1.74
CA THR A 101 -8.71 -3.96 -2.70
C THR A 101 -8.08 -4.30 -4.04
N VAL A 102 -8.63 -5.29 -4.74
CA VAL A 102 -8.20 -5.64 -6.09
C VAL A 102 -9.32 -5.35 -7.09
N PRO A 103 -9.01 -4.76 -8.25
CA PRO A 103 -9.93 -4.74 -9.38
C PRO A 103 -10.35 -6.17 -9.76
N ALA A 104 -11.57 -6.33 -10.28
CA ALA A 104 -12.11 -7.64 -10.64
C ALA A 104 -11.23 -8.40 -11.66
N TRP A 105 -10.60 -7.68 -12.60
CA TRP A 105 -9.72 -8.25 -13.61
C TRP A 105 -8.38 -8.75 -13.03
N ALA A 106 -7.99 -8.28 -11.84
CA ALA A 106 -6.71 -8.58 -11.20
C ALA A 106 -6.83 -9.68 -10.13
N PHE A 107 -7.75 -10.63 -10.26
CA PHE A 107 -8.00 -11.63 -9.21
C PHE A 107 -6.78 -12.52 -8.89
N GLY A 108 -5.92 -12.80 -9.89
CA GLY A 108 -4.64 -13.50 -9.70
C GLY A 108 -3.62 -12.75 -8.82
N TYR A 109 -3.86 -11.46 -8.56
CA TYR A 109 -3.00 -10.60 -7.75
C TYR A 109 -3.12 -10.86 -6.23
N GLY A 110 -4.00 -11.76 -5.80
CA GLY A 110 -4.22 -12.04 -4.38
C GLY A 110 -2.97 -12.50 -3.63
N LEU A 111 -2.08 -13.26 -4.29
CA LEU A 111 -0.81 -13.66 -3.68
C LEU A 111 0.09 -12.45 -3.40
N VAL A 112 0.16 -11.52 -4.36
CA VAL A 112 0.93 -10.27 -4.22
C VAL A 112 0.40 -9.45 -3.04
N CYS A 113 -0.92 -9.29 -2.93
CA CYS A 113 -1.53 -8.58 -1.81
C CYS A 113 -1.21 -9.23 -0.45
N ARG A 114 -1.30 -10.56 -0.35
CA ARG A 114 -0.97 -11.28 0.89
C ARG A 114 0.50 -11.13 1.27
N LEU A 115 1.41 -11.24 0.30
CA LEU A 115 2.83 -11.04 0.51
C LEU A 115 3.14 -9.61 0.98
N ALA A 116 2.51 -8.61 0.36
CA ALA A 116 2.66 -7.21 0.75
C ALA A 116 2.20 -6.97 2.20
N LEU A 117 1.00 -7.43 2.55
CA LEU A 117 0.47 -7.34 3.93
C LEU A 117 1.41 -7.99 4.94
N ASN A 118 2.00 -9.15 4.62
CA ASN A 118 2.95 -9.84 5.49
C ASN A 118 4.31 -9.15 5.60
N ARG A 119 4.76 -8.43 4.57
CA ARG A 119 5.99 -7.63 4.63
C ARG A 119 5.79 -6.37 5.49
N ILE A 120 4.64 -5.71 5.34
CA ILE A 120 4.24 -4.55 6.16
C ILE A 120 4.20 -4.93 7.64
N ASP A 121 3.51 -6.02 7.96
CA ASP A 121 3.37 -6.51 9.34
C ASP A 121 4.74 -6.79 9.99
N ARG A 122 5.62 -7.50 9.28
CA ARG A 122 6.99 -7.77 9.75
C ARG A 122 7.82 -6.50 9.93
N TRP A 123 7.64 -5.51 9.08
CA TRP A 123 8.34 -4.23 9.22
C TRP A 123 7.89 -3.52 10.50
N LEU A 124 6.58 -3.42 10.71
CA LEU A 124 6.01 -2.75 11.88
C LEU A 124 6.42 -3.43 13.18
N ALA A 125 6.45 -4.78 13.21
CA ALA A 125 6.94 -5.53 14.36
C ALA A 125 8.41 -5.23 14.68
N GLN A 126 9.28 -5.13 13.67
CA GLN A 126 10.69 -4.76 13.85
C GLN A 126 10.88 -3.32 14.32
N ALA A 127 10.03 -2.39 13.84
CA ALA A 127 10.06 -1.01 14.29
C ALA A 127 9.60 -0.89 15.75
N GLY A 128 8.53 -1.59 16.14
CA GLY A 128 8.07 -1.63 17.53
C GLY A 128 9.13 -2.17 18.49
N ASN A 129 9.87 -3.21 18.09
CA ASN A 129 10.95 -3.78 18.90
C ASN A 129 12.16 -2.83 19.07
N ARG A 130 12.38 -1.89 18.14
CA ARG A 130 13.47 -0.90 18.23
C ARG A 130 13.16 0.29 19.14
N TYR A 131 11.89 0.49 19.52
CA TYR A 131 11.46 1.59 20.40
C TYR A 131 10.87 1.09 21.74
N GLY A 132 10.76 -0.22 21.93
CA GLY A 132 10.18 -0.87 23.11
C GLY A 132 11.18 -1.68 23.94
N GLY A 133 12.49 -1.44 23.78
CA GLY A 133 13.56 -2.05 24.57
C GLY A 133 14.25 -1.04 25.47
#